data_AF-A0A9C7VY62-F1
#
_entry.id   AF-A0A9C7VY62-F1
#
_cell.length_a   1.000
_cell.length_b   1.000
_cell.length_c   1.000
_cell.angle_alpha   90.00
_cell.angle_beta   90.00
_cell.angle_gamma   90.00
#
_symmetry.space_group_name_H-M   'P 1'
#
loop_
_entity.id
_entity.type
_entity.pdbx_description
1 polymer ?
#
loop_
_entity_poly.entity_id
_entity_poly.type
_entity_poly.pdbx_seq_one_letter_code
_entity_poly.pdbx_strand_id
1 'polypeptide(L)'
;PSIGPCCYQIGRNVVQLVQEAFADWPSLLRRQDDGSFHFDLWEANRQQLAQVGVGEIEVAGVCTACHNDEFFSHRADGPRTGRFGVVIGLR
;
A
#
# COMPACT_ATOMS: atom_id res chain seq x y z
N PRO A 1 7.88 4.58 -2.98
CA PRO A 1 6.68 4.86 -3.79
C PRO A 1 5.90 3.59 -4.09
N SER A 2 4.61 3.55 -3.72
CA SER A 2 3.67 2.49 -4.11
C SER A 2 2.24 3.05 -4.03
N ILE A 3 1.21 2.26 -4.34
CA ILE A 3 -0.16 2.76 -4.20
C ILE A 3 -0.49 3.00 -2.72
N GLY A 4 -0.93 4.21 -2.40
CA GLY A 4 -1.24 4.62 -1.04
C GLY A 4 -2.69 4.36 -0.63
N PRO A 5 -2.99 4.47 0.68
CA PRO A 5 -4.35 4.33 1.22
C PRO A 5 -5.33 5.41 0.73
N CYS A 6 -4.83 6.49 0.13
CA CYS A 6 -5.67 7.47 -0.56
C CYS A 6 -6.32 6.94 -1.84
N CYS A 7 -5.72 5.93 -2.49
CA CYS A 7 -6.18 5.44 -3.80
C CYS A 7 -6.37 3.93 -3.89
N TYR A 8 -5.92 3.15 -2.89
CA TYR A 8 -5.96 1.70 -2.97
C TYR A 8 -7.27 1.09 -2.49
N GLN A 9 -8.35 1.32 -3.25
CA GLN A 9 -9.62 0.64 -3.04
C GLN A 9 -9.49 -0.86 -3.31
N ILE A 10 -10.04 -1.66 -2.39
CA ILE A 10 -10.03 -3.12 -2.47
C ILE A 10 -11.44 -3.71 -2.40
N GLY A 11 -11.59 -4.93 -2.94
CA GLY A 11 -12.83 -5.69 -2.89
C GLY A 11 -13.04 -6.43 -1.56
N ARG A 12 -14.25 -6.93 -1.33
CA ARG A 12 -14.63 -7.65 -0.10
C ARG A 12 -13.76 -8.89 0.18
N ASN A 13 -13.35 -9.59 -0.87
CA ASN A 13 -12.46 -10.75 -0.76
C ASN A 13 -11.11 -10.35 -0.15
N VAL A 14 -10.54 -9.22 -0.56
CA VAL A 14 -9.27 -8.72 -0.02
C VAL A 14 -9.47 -8.19 1.40
N VAL A 15 -10.61 -7.53 1.70
CA VAL A 15 -10.93 -7.08 3.07
C VAL A 15 -10.89 -8.26 4.04
N GLN A 16 -11.53 -9.37 3.69
CA GLN A 16 -11.51 -10.59 4.50
C GLN A 16 -10.09 -11.12 4.71
N LEU A 17 -9.29 -11.17 3.64
CA LEU A 17 -7.89 -11.61 3.73
C LEU A 17 -7.05 -10.70 4.64
N VAL A 18 -7.28 -9.39 4.64
CA VAL A 18 -6.59 -8.47 5.57
C VAL A 18 -7.02 -8.75 7.02
N GLN A 19 -8.31 -8.97 7.26
CA GLN A 19 -8.84 -9.28 8.60
C GLN A 19 -8.29 -10.60 9.16
N GLU A 20 -8.07 -11.59 8.30
CA GLU A 20 -7.49 -12.88 8.68
C GLU A 20 -5.97 -12.81 8.89
N ALA A 21 -5.27 -12.01 8.08
CA ALA A 21 -3.81 -11.96 8.09
C ALA A 21 -3.22 -11.03 9.15
N PHE A 22 -3.96 -10.00 9.59
CA PHE A 22 -3.45 -8.96 10.49
C PHE A 22 -4.30 -8.84 11.75
N ALA A 23 -3.66 -9.01 12.92
CA ALA A 23 -4.34 -8.85 14.20
C ALA A 23 -4.90 -7.42 14.39
N ASP A 24 -4.13 -6.41 13.96
CA ASP A 24 -4.52 -5.00 13.98
C ASP A 24 -5.07 -4.53 12.61
N TRP A 25 -5.85 -5.39 11.93
CA TRP A 25 -6.51 -5.01 10.68
C TRP A 25 -7.33 -3.71 10.75
N PRO A 26 -7.92 -3.26 11.89
CA PRO A 26 -8.66 -2.01 11.91
C PRO A 26 -7.80 -0.77 11.58
N SER A 27 -6.50 -0.79 11.88
CA SER A 27 -5.60 0.31 11.51
C SER A 27 -5.21 0.29 10.02
N LEU A 28 -5.43 -0.83 9.35
CA LEU A 28 -5.03 -1.06 7.96
C LEU A 28 -6.14 -0.75 6.94
N LEU A 29 -7.40 -0.72 7.36
CA LEU A 29 -8.56 -0.56 6.48
C LEU A 29 -9.26 0.78 6.72
N ARG A 30 -9.17 1.69 5.74
CA ARG A 30 -9.86 2.98 5.78
C ARG A 30 -11.22 2.87 5.09
N ARG A 31 -12.29 2.91 5.88
CA ARG A 31 -13.65 2.99 5.34
C ARG A 31 -13.88 4.36 4.70
N GLN A 32 -14.34 4.37 3.46
CA GLN A 32 -14.69 5.58 2.71
C GLN A 32 -16.19 5.90 2.88
N ASP A 33 -16.59 7.11 2.51
CA ASP A 33 -17.98 7.59 2.61
C ASP A 33 -18.96 6.76 1.77
N ASP A 34 -18.49 6.24 0.63
CA ASP A 34 -19.26 5.35 -0.25
C ASP A 34 -19.36 3.90 0.27
N GLY A 35 -18.80 3.63 1.45
CA GLY A 35 -18.78 2.32 2.09
C GLY A 35 -17.72 1.36 1.55
N SER A 36 -16.89 1.79 0.58
CA SER A 36 -15.74 1.03 0.15
C SER A 36 -14.62 1.05 1.21
N PHE A 37 -13.66 0.14 1.05
CA PHE A 37 -12.47 0.09 1.90
C PHE A 37 -11.22 0.35 1.07
N HIS A 38 -10.37 1.22 1.59
CA HIS A 38 -9.02 1.39 1.11
C HIS A 38 -8.04 0.69 2.04
N PHE A 39 -7.07 -0.01 1.45
CA PHE A 39 -6.06 -0.73 2.20
C PHE A 39 -4.77 0.07 2.31
N ASP A 40 -4.28 0.24 3.53
CA ASP A 40 -2.99 0.83 3.84
C ASP A 40 -1.87 -0.21 3.76
N LEU A 41 -1.38 -0.43 2.54
CA LEU A 41 -0.23 -1.32 2.29
C LEU A 41 1.04 -0.85 3.00
N TRP A 42 1.20 0.44 3.24
CA TRP A 42 2.39 0.98 3.88
C TRP A 42 2.42 0.57 5.34
N GLU A 43 1.32 0.80 6.06
CA GLU A 43 1.21 0.41 7.46
C GLU A 43 1.25 -1.12 7.63
N ALA A 44 0.62 -1.87 6.73
CA ALA A 44 0.67 -3.33 6.77
C ALA A 44 2.11 -3.87 6.71
N ASN A 45 2.93 -3.35 5.79
CA ASN A 45 4.35 -3.74 5.70
C ASN A 45 5.17 -3.22 6.89
N ARG A 46 4.89 -2.00 7.39
CA ARG A 46 5.56 -1.45 8.58
C ARG A 46 5.34 -2.34 9.80
N GLN A 47 4.11 -2.81 10.02
CA GLN A 47 3.78 -3.73 11.10
C GLN A 47 4.50 -5.07 10.95
N GLN A 48 4.52 -5.65 9.75
CA GLN A 48 5.23 -6.91 9.50
C GLN A 48 6.74 -6.79 9.75
N LEU A 49 7.37 -5.70 9.29
CA LEU A 49 8.79 -5.44 9.54
C LEU A 49 9.08 -5.27 11.04
N ALA A 50 8.24 -4.52 11.75
CA ALA A 50 8.37 -4.33 13.19
C ALA A 50 8.20 -5.65 13.96
N GLN A 51 7.26 -6.50 13.54
CA GLN A 51 7.02 -7.82 14.15
C GLN A 51 8.23 -8.75 14.06
N VAL A 52 9.03 -8.65 12.99
CA VAL A 52 10.28 -9.43 12.83
C VAL A 52 11.51 -8.73 13.42
N GLY A 53 11.33 -7.62 14.13
CA GLY A 53 12.38 -6.95 14.90
C GLY A 53 13.16 -5.88 14.15
N VAL A 54 12.68 -5.40 13.00
CA VAL A 54 13.29 -4.24 12.33
C VAL A 54 13.02 -2.98 13.16
N GLY A 55 14.09 -2.37 13.69
CA GLY A 55 13.99 -1.24 14.61
C GLY A 55 13.82 0.13 13.94
N GLU A 56 14.36 0.29 12.73
CA GLU A 56 14.30 1.55 11.97
C GLU A 56 13.54 1.32 10.67
N ILE A 57 12.36 1.93 10.55
CA ILE A 57 11.48 1.77 9.39
C ILE A 57 11.01 3.16 8.96
N GLU A 58 11.36 3.54 7.74
CA GLU A 58 10.88 4.77 7.12
C GLU A 58 9.86 4.45 6.03
N VAL A 59 8.73 5.17 6.06
CA VAL A 59 7.69 5.08 5.04
C VAL A 59 7.82 6.31 4.16
N ALA A 60 8.12 6.11 2.87
CA ALA A 60 8.28 7.20 1.91
C ALA A 60 7.02 8.08 1.78
N GLY A 61 5.82 7.52 2.02
CA GLY A 61 4.55 8.26 1.98
C GLY A 61 4.12 8.73 0.59
N VAL A 62 4.75 8.22 -0.48
CA VAL A 62 4.48 8.64 -1.87
C VAL A 62 3.53 7.66 -2.57
N CYS A 63 2.31 8.13 -2.88
CA CYS A 63 1.30 7.38 -3.63
C CYS A 63 1.55 7.46 -5.15
N THR A 64 1.82 6.34 -5.81
CA THR A 64 2.04 6.31 -7.27
C THR A 64 0.83 6.72 -8.09
N ALA A 65 -0.39 6.52 -7.58
CA ALA A 65 -1.60 6.98 -8.27
C ALA A 65 -1.84 8.49 -8.13
N CYS A 66 -1.40 9.12 -7.03
CA CYS A 66 -1.47 10.57 -6.86
C CYS A 66 -0.35 11.28 -7.63
N HIS A 67 0.85 10.71 -7.65
CA HIS A 67 2.03 11.21 -8.36
C HIS A 67 2.26 10.46 -9.68
N ASN A 68 1.19 10.33 -10.47
CA ASN A 68 1.21 9.56 -11.72
C ASN A 68 1.93 10.28 -12.87
N ASP A 69 2.36 11.52 -12.65
CA ASP A 69 3.30 12.28 -13.48
C ASP A 69 4.76 11.88 -13.23
N GLU A 70 5.07 11.36 -12.04
CA GLU A 70 6.42 10.93 -11.64
C GLU A 70 6.59 9.40 -11.66
N PHE A 71 5.52 8.65 -11.40
CA PHE A 71 5.54 7.18 -11.30
C PHE A 71 4.48 6.53 -12.16
N PHE A 72 4.80 5.40 -12.79
CA PHE A 72 3.77 4.56 -13.42
C PHE A 72 2.79 4.01 -12.37
N SER A 73 1.49 4.04 -12.69
CA SER A 73 0.45 3.52 -11.79
C SER A 73 -0.55 2.64 -12.53
N HIS A 74 -0.49 1.33 -12.28
CA HIS A 74 -1.46 0.39 -12.86
C HIS A 74 -2.91 0.71 -12.48
N ARG A 75 -3.14 1.31 -11.30
CA ARG A 75 -4.49 1.69 -10.86
C ARG A 75 -5.00 2.91 -11.62
N ALA A 76 -4.16 3.91 -11.86
CA ALA A 76 -4.56 5.17 -12.49
C ALA A 76 -4.51 5.10 -14.03
N ASP A 77 -3.47 4.45 -14.59
CA ASP A 77 -3.27 4.30 -16.04
C ASP A 77 -3.92 3.04 -16.63
N GLY A 78 -4.33 2.11 -15.76
CA GLY A 78 -4.81 0.80 -16.16
C GLY A 78 -3.70 -0.18 -16.57
N PRO A 79 -4.07 -1.29 -17.25
CA PRO A 79 -3.14 -2.40 -17.48
C PRO A 79 -1.99 -2.08 -18.44
N ARG A 80 -2.16 -1.10 -19.32
CA ARG A 80 -1.15 -0.67 -20.29
C ARG A 80 -0.35 0.53 -19.77
N THR A 81 0.45 0.31 -18.73
CA THR A 81 1.41 1.29 -18.18
C THR A 81 2.79 0.69 -18.00
N GLY A 82 3.81 1.53 -17.85
CA GLY A 82 5.20 1.14 -17.62
C GLY A 82 5.45 0.53 -16.24
N ARG A 83 6.71 0.26 -15.92
CA ARG A 83 7.17 -0.22 -14.61
C ARG A 83 8.47 0.52 -14.26
N PHE A 84 8.68 0.77 -12.97
CA PHE A 84 9.94 1.32 -12.46
C PHE A 84 10.65 0.28 -11.60
N GLY A 85 11.98 0.39 -11.51
CA GLY A 85 12.82 -0.47 -10.69
C GLY A 85 13.15 0.16 -9.35
N VAL A 86 13.34 -0.68 -8.33
CA VAL A 86 13.92 -0.29 -7.04
C VAL A 86 15.20 -1.10 -6.86
N VAL A 87 16.32 -0.43 -6.62
CA VAL A 87 17.65 -1.05 -6.52
C VAL A 87 18.29 -0.63 -5.21
N ILE A 88 18.91 -1.59 -4.52
CA ILE A 88 19.74 -1.38 -3.33
C ILE A 88 21.09 -2.04 -3.57
N GLY A 89 22.17 -1.38 -3.17
CA GLY A 89 23.52 -1.88 -3.33
C GLY A 89 24.41 -1.38 -2.21
N LEU A 90 25.36 -2.23 -1.80
CA LEU A 90 26.47 -1.83 -0.97
C LEU A 90 27.62 -1.38 -1.88
N ARG A 91 28.36 -0.37 -1.45
CA ARG A 91 29.58 0.07 -2.13
C ARG A 91 30.77 -0.78 -1.70
#